data_AF-A0A971BXI9-F1
#
_entry.id   AF-A0A971BXI9-F1
#
_cell.length_a   1.000
_cell.length_b   1.000
_cell.length_c   1.000
_cell.angle_alpha   90.00
_cell.angle_beta   90.00
_cell.angle_gamma   90.00
#
_symmetry.space_group_name_H-M   'P 1'
#
loop_
_entity.id
_entity.type
_entity.pdbx_description
1 polymer ?
#
loop_
_entity_poly.entity_id
_entity_poly.type
_entity_poly.pdbx_seq_one_letter_code
_entity_poly.pdbx_strand_id
1 'polypeptide(L)'
;MATVTNAALGTAGGIAYGGGHPAAGAVLAATAQIMDGVDGQVARLTKQESARGAYLDSVLDRYTDGAMVVGSLAYLMHARPEWPRTALWLLGGLALLGSNAVSYSAARAEALGLEVGWATRAGKGTRSAVNVTAALLAGRWPGATLLALVYLALHPNAAVLNRLLRARVK
;
A
#
# COMPACT_ATOMS: atom_id res chain seq x y z
N MET A 1 4.34 20.64 0.10
CA MET A 1 3.04 20.73 0.80
C MET A 1 2.08 19.68 0.29
N ALA A 2 1.93 19.53 -1.03
CA ALA A 2 1.01 18.59 -1.65
C ALA A 2 1.24 17.11 -1.24
N THR A 3 2.50 16.61 -1.19
CA THR A 3 2.82 15.26 -0.66
C THR A 3 2.28 15.00 0.75
N VAL A 4 2.43 15.96 1.67
CA VAL A 4 1.96 15.79 3.07
C VAL A 4 0.43 15.75 3.10
N THR A 5 -0.22 16.57 2.28
CA THR A 5 -1.69 16.57 2.13
C THR A 5 -2.18 15.23 1.58
N ASN A 6 -1.54 14.68 0.55
CA ASN A 6 -1.93 13.39 -0.03
C ASN A 6 -1.74 12.26 0.98
N ALA A 7 -0.61 12.25 1.70
CA ALA A 7 -0.35 11.27 2.75
C ALA A 7 -1.39 11.34 3.88
N ALA A 8 -1.76 12.55 4.28
CA ALA A 8 -2.81 12.77 5.27
C ALA A 8 -4.17 12.24 4.78
N LEU A 9 -4.55 12.52 3.54
CA LEU A 9 -5.78 12.02 2.92
C LEU A 9 -5.81 10.48 2.85
N GLY A 10 -4.71 9.87 2.40
CA GLY A 10 -4.62 8.41 2.31
C GLY A 10 -4.65 7.74 3.69
N THR A 11 -3.98 8.34 4.68
CA THR A 11 -4.02 7.86 6.08
C THR A 11 -5.43 8.00 6.67
N ALA A 12 -6.09 9.13 6.44
CA ALA A 12 -7.50 9.31 6.81
C ALA A 12 -8.41 8.29 6.13
N GLY A 13 -8.10 7.88 4.90
CA GLY A 13 -8.79 6.79 4.20
C GLY A 13 -8.69 5.46 4.95
N GLY A 14 -7.50 5.09 5.41
CA GLY A 14 -7.30 3.89 6.24
C GLY A 14 -8.06 3.96 7.57
N ILE A 15 -8.03 5.12 8.24
CA ILE A 15 -8.76 5.34 9.49
C ILE A 15 -10.28 5.22 9.27
N ALA A 16 -10.82 5.86 8.24
CA ALA A 16 -12.25 5.79 7.90
C ALA A 16 -12.68 4.36 7.57
N TYR A 17 -11.84 3.60 6.86
CA TYR A 17 -12.09 2.19 6.59
C TYR A 17 -12.21 1.40 7.89
N GLY A 18 -11.20 1.51 8.78
CA GLY A 18 -11.22 0.82 10.07
C GLY A 18 -12.36 1.25 11.00
N GLY A 19 -12.80 2.50 10.90
CA GLY A 19 -13.95 3.05 11.63
C GLY A 19 -15.32 2.57 11.14
N GLY A 20 -15.39 1.63 10.19
CA GLY A 20 -16.64 1.10 9.68
C GLY A 20 -17.24 1.89 8.51
N HIS A 21 -16.50 2.84 7.94
CA HIS A 21 -16.90 3.63 6.77
C HIS A 21 -16.05 3.28 5.54
N PRO A 22 -16.10 2.04 5.03
CA PRO A 22 -15.19 1.56 3.99
C PRO A 22 -15.33 2.33 2.67
N ALA A 23 -16.55 2.77 2.30
CA ALA A 23 -16.76 3.58 1.10
C ALA A 23 -16.09 4.96 1.20
N ALA A 24 -16.19 5.64 2.35
CA ALA A 24 -15.49 6.90 2.58
C ALA A 24 -13.97 6.69 2.58
N GLY A 25 -13.50 5.61 3.21
CA GLY A 25 -12.10 5.21 3.17
C GLY A 25 -11.58 5.01 1.75
N ALA A 26 -12.36 4.37 0.90
CA ALA A 26 -12.03 4.15 -0.51
C ALA A 26 -11.92 5.46 -1.30
N VAL A 27 -12.88 6.38 -1.13
CA VAL A 27 -12.88 7.69 -1.83
C VAL A 27 -11.69 8.53 -1.41
N LEU A 28 -11.37 8.56 -0.12
CA LEU A 28 -10.20 9.29 0.40
C LEU A 28 -8.89 8.71 -0.14
N ALA A 29 -8.73 7.39 -0.09
CA ALA A 29 -7.54 6.71 -0.60
C ALA A 29 -7.39 6.85 -2.13
N ALA A 30 -8.48 6.75 -2.88
CA ALA A 30 -8.48 6.97 -4.33
C ALA A 30 -8.08 8.42 -4.68
N THR A 31 -8.64 9.40 -3.99
CA THR A 31 -8.29 10.82 -4.17
C THR A 31 -6.81 11.04 -3.88
N ALA A 32 -6.30 10.53 -2.75
CA ALA A 32 -4.89 10.62 -2.41
C ALA A 32 -3.99 10.02 -3.49
N GLN A 33 -4.34 8.83 -4.01
CA GLN A 33 -3.57 8.14 -5.05
C GLN A 33 -3.55 8.88 -6.39
N ILE A 34 -4.66 9.54 -6.75
CA ILE A 34 -4.74 10.36 -7.98
C ILE A 34 -3.88 11.61 -7.82
N MET A 35 -4.01 12.32 -6.70
CA MET A 35 -3.23 13.54 -6.42
C MET A 35 -1.73 13.25 -6.36
N ASP A 36 -1.34 12.13 -5.76
CA ASP A 36 0.06 11.67 -5.71
C ASP A 36 0.67 11.46 -7.12
N GLY A 37 -0.11 10.85 -8.03
CA GLY A 37 0.30 10.70 -9.42
C GLY A 37 0.45 12.03 -10.16
N VAL A 38 -0.41 13.00 -9.87
CA VAL A 38 -0.38 14.34 -10.46
C VAL A 38 0.80 15.16 -9.92
N ASP A 39 1.00 15.20 -8.60
CA ASP A 39 2.07 15.95 -7.94
C ASP A 39 3.44 15.53 -8.46
N GLY A 40 3.66 14.23 -8.61
CA GLY A 40 4.89 13.69 -9.17
C GLY A 40 5.13 14.15 -10.61
N GLN A 41 4.09 14.22 -11.45
CA GLN A 41 4.21 14.70 -12.83
C GLN A 41 4.44 16.22 -12.89
N VAL A 42 3.71 16.99 -12.10
CA VAL A 42 3.84 18.45 -12.02
C VAL A 42 5.25 18.82 -11.57
N ALA A 43 5.82 18.11 -10.59
CA ALA A 43 7.19 18.37 -10.13
C ALA A 43 8.23 18.20 -11.25
N ARG A 44 8.12 17.16 -12.11
CA ARG A 44 9.06 16.98 -13.23
C ARG A 44 8.86 18.02 -14.33
N LEU A 45 7.60 18.31 -14.68
CA LEU A 45 7.27 19.30 -15.71
C LEU A 45 7.72 20.71 -15.31
N THR A 46 7.64 21.03 -14.02
CA THR A 46 8.07 22.33 -13.48
C THR A 46 9.54 22.38 -13.06
N LYS A 47 10.28 21.26 -13.20
CA LYS A 47 11.68 21.11 -12.75
C LYS A 47 11.88 21.43 -11.26
N GLN A 48 10.87 21.17 -10.43
CA GLN A 48 10.90 21.37 -8.98
C GLN A 48 11.16 20.07 -8.20
N GLU A 49 11.63 19.02 -8.87
CA GLU A 49 12.03 17.78 -8.21
C GLU A 49 13.18 18.04 -7.23
N SER A 50 13.10 17.45 -6.04
CA SER A 50 14.17 17.55 -5.03
C SER A 50 14.36 16.22 -4.32
N ALA A 51 15.60 15.92 -3.94
CA ALA A 51 15.93 14.68 -3.21
C ALA A 51 15.18 14.59 -1.88
N ARG A 52 15.04 15.73 -1.17
CA ARG A 52 14.24 15.80 0.07
C ARG A 52 12.77 15.49 -0.18
N GLY A 53 12.19 16.01 -1.27
CA GLY A 53 10.80 15.74 -1.63
C GLY A 53 10.57 14.26 -1.98
N ALA A 54 11.43 13.68 -2.81
CA ALA A 54 11.36 12.26 -3.17
C ALA A 54 11.50 11.33 -1.96
N TYR A 55 12.38 11.66 -1.01
CA TYR A 55 12.50 10.93 0.25
C TYR A 55 11.22 11.02 1.09
N LEU A 56 10.67 12.23 1.26
CA LEU A 56 9.45 12.45 2.03
C LEU A 56 8.26 11.67 1.44
N ASP A 57 8.09 11.74 0.12
CA ASP A 57 7.07 11.02 -0.64
C ASP A 57 7.16 9.50 -0.43
N SER A 58 8.36 8.95 -0.65
CA SER A 58 8.62 7.52 -0.50
C SER A 58 8.36 6.99 0.91
N VAL A 59 8.65 7.79 1.94
CA VAL A 59 8.43 7.42 3.35
C VAL A 59 6.95 7.52 3.70
N LEU A 60 6.30 8.63 3.36
CA LEU A 60 4.89 8.85 3.68
C LEU A 60 3.97 7.84 2.98
N ASP A 61 4.33 7.39 1.77
CA ASP A 61 3.66 6.29 1.10
C ASP A 61 3.59 5.01 1.93
N ARG A 62 4.64 4.71 2.71
CA ARG A 62 4.65 3.52 3.56
C ARG A 62 3.62 3.63 4.68
N TYR A 63 3.48 4.83 5.25
CA TYR A 63 2.48 5.11 6.27
C TYR A 63 1.07 5.03 5.70
N THR A 64 0.83 5.59 4.51
CA THR A 64 -0.47 5.50 3.83
C THR A 64 -0.83 4.06 3.44
N ASP A 65 0.08 3.31 2.81
CA ASP A 65 -0.10 1.89 2.50
C ASP A 65 -0.41 1.10 3.79
N GLY A 66 0.33 1.37 4.87
CA GLY A 66 0.16 0.72 6.15
C GLY A 66 -1.18 1.02 6.81
N ALA A 67 -1.61 2.29 6.81
CA ALA A 67 -2.89 2.72 7.35
C ALA A 67 -4.06 2.01 6.65
N MET A 68 -3.99 1.81 5.33
CA MET A 68 -5.02 1.07 4.59
C MET A 68 -5.10 -0.40 4.99
N VAL A 69 -3.96 -1.07 5.20
CA VAL A 69 -3.93 -2.47 5.66
C VAL A 69 -4.45 -2.59 7.09
N VAL A 70 -4.01 -1.71 7.99
CA VAL A 70 -4.49 -1.68 9.39
C VAL A 70 -5.99 -1.38 9.45
N GLY A 71 -6.47 -0.41 8.65
CA GLY A 71 -7.89 -0.10 8.51
C GLY A 71 -8.70 -1.29 8.02
N SER A 72 -8.20 -2.02 7.03
CA SER A 72 -8.83 -3.24 6.51
C SER A 72 -8.98 -4.32 7.57
N LEU A 73 -7.97 -4.50 8.43
CA LEU A 73 -8.03 -5.44 9.56
C LEU A 73 -9.04 -5.01 10.61
N ALA A 74 -8.99 -3.74 11.03
CA ALA A 74 -9.92 -3.19 12.02
C ALA A 74 -11.37 -3.32 11.54
N TYR A 75 -11.61 -3.04 10.25
CA TYR A 75 -12.90 -3.23 9.61
C TYR A 75 -13.38 -4.69 9.70
N LEU A 76 -12.55 -5.66 9.31
CA LEU A 76 -12.92 -7.08 9.37
C LEU A 76 -13.18 -7.57 10.79
N MET A 77 -12.39 -7.12 11.77
CA MET A 77 -12.60 -7.48 13.17
C MET A 77 -13.94 -7.01 13.72
N HIS A 78 -14.46 -5.89 13.20
CA HIS A 78 -15.78 -5.38 13.58
C HIS A 78 -16.89 -6.01 12.75
N ALA A 79 -16.73 -6.07 11.42
CA ALA A 79 -17.75 -6.52 10.49
C ALA A 79 -17.97 -8.04 10.52
N ARG A 80 -16.94 -8.82 10.87
CA ARG A 80 -16.93 -10.30 10.90
C ARG A 80 -16.37 -10.83 12.22
N PRO A 81 -17.03 -10.57 13.36
CA PRO A 81 -16.53 -10.96 14.68
C PRO A 81 -16.39 -12.48 14.86
N GLU A 82 -17.09 -13.27 14.05
CA GLU A 82 -17.04 -14.73 14.04
C GLU A 82 -15.76 -15.28 13.39
N TRP A 83 -14.97 -14.45 12.70
CA TRP A 83 -13.74 -14.89 12.05
C TRP A 83 -12.56 -15.00 13.04
N PRO A 84 -11.64 -15.97 12.86
CA PRO A 84 -10.53 -16.15 13.78
C PRO A 84 -9.58 -14.95 13.81
N ARG A 85 -9.57 -14.21 14.92
CA ARG A 85 -8.76 -12.98 15.09
C ARG A 85 -7.27 -13.22 14.88
N THR A 86 -6.75 -14.36 15.37
CA THR A 86 -5.35 -14.73 15.20
C THR A 86 -4.98 -14.87 13.72
N ALA A 87 -5.84 -15.49 12.91
CA ALA A 87 -5.60 -15.65 11.48
C ALA A 87 -5.61 -14.29 10.75
N LEU A 88 -6.55 -13.41 11.11
CA LEU A 88 -6.60 -12.05 10.55
C LEU A 88 -5.34 -11.24 10.89
N TRP A 89 -4.86 -11.30 12.14
CA TRP A 89 -3.62 -10.63 12.55
C TRP A 89 -2.40 -11.15 11.80
N LEU A 90 -2.26 -12.48 11.65
CA LEU A 90 -1.17 -13.07 10.87
C LEU A 90 -1.23 -12.62 9.40
N LEU A 91 -2.42 -12.63 8.81
CA LEU A 91 -2.64 -12.20 7.44
C LEU A 91 -2.29 -10.73 7.23
N GLY A 92 -2.78 -9.87 8.12
CA GLY A 92 -2.50 -8.44 8.11
C GLY A 92 -1.02 -8.11 8.32
N GLY A 93 -0.36 -8.82 9.23
CA GLY A 93 1.07 -8.71 9.46
C GLY A 93 1.88 -9.06 8.20
N LEU A 94 1.54 -10.18 7.55
CA LEU A 94 2.17 -10.57 6.28
C LEU A 94 1.90 -9.54 5.17
N ALA A 95 0.69 -8.98 5.10
CA ALA A 95 0.35 -7.94 4.13
C ALA A 95 1.16 -6.65 4.34
N LEU A 96 1.34 -6.21 5.59
CA LEU A 96 2.20 -5.07 5.94
C LEU A 96 3.67 -5.33 5.61
N LEU A 97 4.19 -6.50 6.00
CA LEU A 97 5.57 -6.90 5.75
C LEU A 97 5.87 -6.92 4.25
N GLY A 98 5.05 -7.63 3.47
CA GLY A 98 5.24 -7.76 2.03
C GLY A 98 5.14 -6.42 1.30
N SER A 99 4.15 -5.59 1.64
CA SER A 99 3.96 -4.28 1.00
C SER A 99 5.16 -3.35 1.24
N ASN A 100 5.72 -3.34 2.45
CA ASN A 100 6.91 -2.55 2.76
C ASN A 100 8.19 -3.17 2.16
N ALA A 101 8.34 -4.48 2.24
CA ALA A 101 9.52 -5.20 1.76
C ALA A 101 9.70 -5.08 0.24
N VAL A 102 8.61 -5.00 -0.54
CA VAL A 102 8.72 -4.70 -1.99
C VAL A 102 9.35 -3.33 -2.22
N SER A 103 8.95 -2.29 -1.50
CA SER A 103 9.55 -0.96 -1.72
C SER A 103 10.98 -0.88 -1.19
N TYR A 104 11.24 -1.49 -0.02
CA TYR A 104 12.59 -1.53 0.56
C TYR A 104 13.57 -2.33 -0.30
N SER A 105 13.20 -3.54 -0.75
CA SER A 105 14.09 -4.38 -1.57
C SER A 105 14.47 -3.71 -2.88
N ALA A 106 13.56 -2.93 -3.50
CA ALA A 106 13.86 -2.16 -4.70
C ALA A 106 14.89 -1.07 -4.41
N ALA A 107 14.63 -0.22 -3.40
CA ALA A 107 15.54 0.86 -3.02
C ALA A 107 16.92 0.34 -2.59
N ARG A 108 16.97 -0.79 -1.87
CA ARG A 108 18.22 -1.40 -1.42
C ARG A 108 19.02 -2.01 -2.57
N ALA A 109 18.34 -2.64 -3.53
CA ALA A 109 18.99 -3.16 -4.74
C ALA A 109 19.61 -2.03 -5.57
N GLU A 110 18.87 -0.93 -5.76
CA GLU A 110 19.36 0.25 -6.48
C GLU A 110 20.59 0.87 -5.79
N ALA A 111 20.53 1.07 -4.47
CA ALA A 111 21.64 1.62 -3.70
C ALA A 111 22.92 0.76 -3.72
N LEU A 112 22.77 -0.56 -3.90
CA LEU A 112 23.89 -1.50 -4.01
C LEU A 112 24.29 -1.80 -5.46
N GLY A 113 23.63 -1.20 -6.46
CA GLY A 113 23.88 -1.49 -7.87
C GLY A 113 23.53 -2.92 -8.28
N LEU A 114 22.59 -3.57 -7.59
CA LEU A 114 22.16 -4.93 -7.89
C LEU A 114 21.04 -4.95 -8.93
N GLU A 115 21.07 -5.94 -9.83
CA GLU A 115 19.92 -6.28 -10.67
C GLU A 115 19.02 -7.29 -9.95
N VAL A 116 17.74 -6.95 -9.84
CA VAL A 116 16.73 -7.75 -9.15
C VAL A 116 15.58 -8.14 -10.09
N GLY A 117 15.93 -8.77 -11.20
CA GLY A 117 14.97 -9.33 -12.16
C GLY A 117 13.94 -8.34 -12.72
N TRP A 118 12.82 -8.86 -13.21
CA TRP A 118 11.76 -8.09 -13.86
C TRP A 118 10.91 -7.28 -12.87
N ALA A 119 10.31 -6.19 -13.35
CA ALA A 119 9.44 -5.32 -12.58
C ALA A 119 8.23 -6.10 -12.01
N THR A 120 8.15 -6.18 -10.69
CA THR A 120 7.11 -6.94 -10.00
C THR A 120 5.73 -6.32 -10.22
N ARG A 121 4.70 -7.14 -10.46
CA ARG A 121 3.29 -6.68 -10.50
C ARG A 121 2.76 -6.25 -9.12
N ALA A 122 3.56 -6.37 -8.06
CA ALA A 122 3.23 -5.98 -6.69
C ALA A 122 3.59 -4.51 -6.37
N GLY A 123 3.64 -3.64 -7.39
CA GLY A 123 3.96 -2.22 -7.24
C GLY A 123 2.91 -1.44 -6.43
N LYS A 124 3.29 -0.23 -6.00
CA LYS A 124 2.44 0.68 -5.20
C LYS A 124 1.03 0.83 -5.80
N GLY A 125 0.94 1.19 -7.09
CA GLY A 125 -0.33 1.41 -7.78
C GLY A 125 -1.26 0.20 -7.74
N THR A 126 -0.72 -1.01 -7.93
CA THR A 126 -1.54 -2.24 -7.87
C THR A 126 -2.05 -2.53 -6.47
N ARG A 127 -1.21 -2.34 -5.43
CA ARG A 127 -1.62 -2.56 -4.03
C ARG A 127 -2.67 -1.55 -3.60
N SER A 128 -2.46 -0.28 -3.94
CA SER A 128 -3.40 0.80 -3.68
C SER A 128 -4.74 0.55 -4.37
N ALA A 129 -4.73 0.17 -5.66
CA ALA A 129 -5.94 -0.19 -6.40
C ALA A 129 -6.70 -1.36 -5.74
N VAL A 130 -5.99 -2.42 -5.33
CA VAL A 130 -6.63 -3.56 -4.62
C VAL A 130 -7.30 -3.12 -3.32
N ASN A 131 -6.63 -2.30 -2.51
CA ASN A 131 -7.20 -1.78 -1.27
C ASN A 131 -8.42 -0.89 -1.53
N VAL A 132 -8.35 0.02 -2.50
CA VAL A 132 -9.46 0.91 -2.87
C VAL A 132 -10.66 0.11 -3.38
N THR A 133 -10.45 -0.83 -4.31
CA THR A 133 -11.53 -1.67 -4.85
C THR A 133 -12.16 -2.52 -3.75
N ALA A 134 -11.36 -3.10 -2.86
CA ALA A 134 -11.89 -3.86 -1.74
C ALA A 134 -12.70 -2.98 -0.77
N ALA A 135 -12.22 -1.78 -0.47
CA ALA A 135 -12.93 -0.82 0.38
C ALA A 135 -14.28 -0.38 -0.23
N LEU A 136 -14.36 -0.16 -1.55
CA LEU A 136 -15.63 0.13 -2.22
C LEU A 136 -16.64 -1.02 -2.09
N LEU A 137 -16.18 -2.26 -2.20
CA LEU A 137 -17.04 -3.45 -2.16
C LEU A 137 -17.36 -3.89 -0.72
N ALA A 138 -16.52 -3.58 0.25
CA ALA A 138 -16.59 -4.05 1.62
C ALA A 138 -17.94 -3.75 2.29
N GLY A 139 -18.50 -2.56 2.05
CA GLY A 139 -19.80 -2.18 2.62
C GLY A 139 -20.96 -3.10 2.24
N ARG A 140 -20.88 -3.77 1.08
CA ARG A 140 -21.87 -4.77 0.65
C ARG A 140 -21.40 -6.20 0.89
N TRP A 141 -20.10 -6.43 0.76
CA TRP A 141 -19.48 -7.74 0.90
C TRP A 141 -18.13 -7.63 1.63
N PRO A 142 -18.10 -7.84 2.96
CA PRO A 142 -16.86 -7.80 3.74
C PRO A 142 -15.79 -8.81 3.27
N GLY A 143 -16.20 -9.87 2.55
CA GLY A 143 -15.28 -10.83 1.95
C GLY A 143 -14.31 -10.21 0.93
N ALA A 144 -14.66 -9.09 0.31
CA ALA A 144 -13.76 -8.35 -0.58
C ALA A 144 -12.49 -7.89 0.15
N THR A 145 -12.63 -7.42 1.40
CA THR A 145 -11.51 -7.02 2.25
C THR A 145 -10.60 -8.19 2.58
N LEU A 146 -11.16 -9.37 2.85
CA LEU A 146 -10.39 -10.58 3.12
C LEU A 146 -9.56 -10.98 1.89
N LEU A 147 -10.17 -10.98 0.70
CA LEU A 147 -9.47 -11.32 -0.53
C LEU A 147 -8.32 -10.34 -0.83
N ALA A 148 -8.52 -9.05 -0.57
CA ALA A 148 -7.46 -8.06 -0.69
C ALA A 148 -6.31 -8.33 0.28
N LEU A 149 -6.61 -8.64 1.56
CA LEU A 149 -5.57 -8.99 2.53
C LEU A 149 -4.82 -10.27 2.15
N VAL A 150 -5.51 -11.29 1.63
CA VAL A 150 -4.87 -12.51 1.10
C VAL A 150 -3.95 -12.18 -0.07
N TYR A 151 -4.40 -11.38 -1.02
CA TYR A 151 -3.57 -10.93 -2.12
C TYR A 151 -2.33 -10.16 -1.63
N LEU A 152 -2.50 -9.21 -0.71
CA LEU A 152 -1.40 -8.39 -0.17
C LEU A 152 -0.44 -9.20 0.72
N ALA A 153 -0.91 -10.24 1.38
CA ALA A 153 -0.07 -11.14 2.17
C ALA A 153 0.75 -12.07 1.27
N LEU A 154 0.22 -12.53 0.14
CA LEU A 154 0.91 -13.52 -0.69
C LEU A 154 1.77 -12.87 -1.79
N HIS A 155 1.17 -12.03 -2.64
CA HIS A 155 1.81 -11.59 -3.87
C HIS A 155 3.02 -10.66 -3.63
N PRO A 156 2.95 -9.62 -2.76
CA PRO A 156 4.11 -8.83 -2.38
C PRO A 156 5.25 -9.65 -1.75
N ASN A 157 4.95 -10.59 -0.84
CA ASN A 157 5.98 -11.43 -0.22
C ASN A 157 6.64 -12.38 -1.24
N ALA A 158 5.85 -13.00 -2.11
CA ALA A 158 6.37 -13.82 -3.20
C ALA A 158 7.25 -13.00 -4.16
N ALA A 159 6.86 -11.75 -4.45
CA ALA A 159 7.64 -10.84 -5.28
C ALA A 159 9.00 -10.50 -4.64
N VAL A 160 9.04 -10.28 -3.33
CA VAL A 160 10.29 -10.06 -2.59
C VAL A 160 11.17 -11.31 -2.60
N LEU A 161 10.60 -12.49 -2.33
CA LEU A 161 11.33 -13.74 -2.39
C LEU A 161 11.98 -13.96 -3.77
N ASN A 162 11.22 -13.71 -4.85
CA ASN A 162 11.75 -13.80 -6.20
C ASN A 162 12.89 -12.80 -6.47
N ARG A 163 12.86 -11.60 -5.88
CA ARG A 163 13.98 -10.64 -5.97
C ARG A 163 15.21 -11.14 -5.22
N LEU A 164 15.04 -11.67 -4.02
CA LEU A 164 16.14 -12.22 -3.22
C LEU A 164 16.85 -13.37 -3.96
N LEU A 165 16.09 -14.25 -4.60
CA LEU A 165 16.64 -15.39 -5.36
C LEU A 165 17.34 -14.98 -6.67
N ARG A 166 17.00 -13.80 -7.23
CA ARG A 166 17.52 -13.34 -8.52
C ARG A 166 18.54 -12.21 -8.41
N ALA A 167 18.80 -11.69 -7.22
CA ALA A 167 19.72 -10.58 -7.00
C ALA A 167 21.14 -10.95 -7.47
N ARG A 168 21.68 -10.15 -8.39
CA ARG A 168 23.04 -10.30 -8.94
C ARG A 168 23.72 -8.94 -9.05
N VAL A 169 25.05 -8.92 -8.94
CA VAL A 169 25.86 -7.72 -9.19
C VAL A 169 25.80 -7.38 -10.68
N LYS A 170 25.68 -6.09 -10.99
CA LYS A 170 25.78 -5.58 -12.37
C LYS A 170 27.14 -5.86 -13.00
#